data_AF-A0A1Z8S0S2-F1
#
_entry.id   AF-A0A1Z8S0S2-F1
#
_cell.length_a   1.000
_cell.length_b   1.000
_cell.length_c   1.000
_cell.angle_alpha   90.00
_cell.angle_beta   90.00
_cell.angle_gamma   90.00
#
_symmetry.space_group_name_H-M   'P 1'
#
loop_
_entity.id
_entity.type
_entity.pdbx_description
1 polymer ?
#
loop_
_entity_poly.entity_id
_entity_poly.type
_entity_poly.pdbx_seq_one_letter_code
_entity_poly.pdbx_strand_id
1 'polypeptide(L)' 'MSVVSSFLSKILGGSSLTLALIYTCGHIIIAATVVYIMTGASLWEAGSVALVEPAINGIWFFVLHRLWKKFS' A
#
# COMPACT_ATOMS: atom_id res chain seq x y z
N MET A 1 0.45 -18.06 27.78
CA MET A 1 0.48 -16.58 27.63
C MET A 1 1.85 -16.01 27.18
N SER A 2 2.84 -16.81 26.76
CA SER A 2 4.20 -16.32 26.40
C SER A 2 4.43 -16.18 24.87
N VAL A 3 3.91 -17.12 24.08
CA VAL A 3 4.14 -17.16 22.62
C VAL A 3 3.50 -15.97 21.88
N VAL A 4 2.30 -15.55 22.29
CA VAL A 4 1.58 -14.42 21.69
C VAL A 4 2.33 -13.10 21.93
N SER A 5 2.87 -12.88 23.13
CA SER A 5 3.64 -11.68 23.46
C SER A 5 4.94 -11.56 22.66
N SER A 6 5.65 -12.68 22.47
CA SER A 6 6.88 -12.73 21.66
C SER A 6 6.61 -12.51 20.16
N PHE A 7 5.47 -12.97 19.64
CA PHE A 7 5.06 -12.71 18.26
C PHE A 7 4.68 -11.25 18.04
N LEU A 8 3.91 -10.68 18.97
CA LEU A 8 3.46 -9.30 18.92
C LEU A 8 4.65 -8.33 18.96
N SER A 9 5.60 -8.57 19.86
CA SER A 9 6.82 -7.74 19.98
C SER A 9 7.79 -7.87 18.80
N LYS A 10 7.74 -8.98 18.03
CA LYS A 10 8.51 -9.15 16.78
C LYS A 10 7.88 -8.43 15.58
N ILE A 11 6.55 -8.37 15.53
CA ILE A 11 5.80 -7.61 14.52
C ILE A 11 5.83 -6.10 14.84
N LEU A 12 5.78 -5.74 16.12
CA LEU A 12 5.79 -4.35 16.60
C LEU A 12 7.21 -3.78 16.82
N GLY A 13 8.25 -4.61 16.69
CA GLY A 13 9.62 -4.28 17.08
C GLY A 13 10.42 -3.38 16.12
N GLY A 14 9.76 -2.59 15.28
CA GLY A 14 10.48 -1.76 14.30
C GLY A 14 9.76 -0.46 13.99
N SER A 15 10.47 0.65 14.19
CA SER A 15 10.19 2.01 13.66
C SER A 15 9.53 2.01 12.26
N SER A 16 9.89 1.02 11.44
CA SER A 16 9.39 0.81 10.07
C SER A 16 7.89 0.53 9.96
N LEU A 17 7.24 -0.17 10.90
CA LEU A 17 5.80 -0.47 10.78
C LEU A 17 4.96 0.80 10.99
N THR A 18 5.30 1.58 12.01
CA THR A 18 4.68 2.90 12.25
C THR A 18 4.90 3.82 11.07
N LEU A 19 6.12 3.87 10.52
CA LEU A 19 6.43 4.68 9.35
C LEU A 19 5.66 4.22 8.10
N ALA A 20 5.51 2.91 7.89
CA ALA A 20 4.75 2.35 6.78
C ALA A 20 3.25 2.69 6.87
N LEU A 21 2.67 2.64 8.07
CA LEU A 21 1.28 3.05 8.29
C LEU A 21 1.07 4.54 8.03
N ILE A 22 1.94 5.40 8.57
CA ILE A 22 1.88 6.85 8.33
C ILE A 22 2.03 7.16 6.83
N TYR A 23 2.99 6.52 6.16
CA TYR A 23 3.21 6.68 4.73
C TYR A 23 2.01 6.25 3.90
N THR A 24 1.40 5.11 4.23
CA THR A 24 0.24 4.58 3.50
C THR A 24 -0.98 5.50 3.67
N CYS A 25 -1.26 5.95 4.89
CA CYS A 25 -2.35 6.90 5.16
C CYS A 25 -2.12 8.23 4.43
N GLY A 26 -0.89 8.75 4.47
CA GLY A 26 -0.52 9.97 3.76
C GLY A 26 -0.70 9.83 2.24
N HIS A 27 -0.25 8.72 1.66
CA HIS A 27 -0.41 8.42 0.24
C HIS A 27 -1.89 8.42 -0.18
N ILE A 28 -2.76 7.74 0.57
CA ILE A 28 -4.20 7.68 0.26
C ILE A 28 -4.82 9.09 0.26
N ILE A 29 -4.51 9.91 1.29
CA ILE A 29 -5.05 11.26 1.40
C ILE A 29 -4.57 12.14 0.24
N ILE A 30 -3.27 12.12 -0.06
CA ILE A 30 -2.69 12.94 -1.12
C ILE A 30 -3.21 12.50 -2.49
N ALA A 31 -3.20 11.19 -2.79
CA ALA A 31 -3.64 10.64 -4.06
C ALA A 31 -5.13 10.92 -4.30
N ALA A 32 -5.99 10.66 -3.31
CA ALA A 32 -7.42 10.94 -3.42
C ALA A 32 -7.69 12.44 -3.63
N THR A 33 -6.96 13.32 -2.93
CA THR A 33 -7.10 14.77 -3.08
C THR A 33 -6.66 15.24 -4.46
N VAL A 34 -5.51 14.76 -4.96
CA VAL A 34 -5.02 15.10 -6.30
C VAL A 34 -6.00 14.63 -7.37
N VAL A 35 -6.47 13.38 -7.31
CA VAL A 35 -7.43 12.85 -8.28
C VAL A 35 -8.75 13.63 -8.24
N TYR A 36 -9.27 13.94 -7.05
CA TYR A 36 -10.47 14.76 -6.87
C TYR A 36 -10.31 16.13 -7.55
N ILE A 37 -9.19 16.82 -7.30
CA ILE A 37 -8.93 18.16 -7.87
C ILE A 37 -8.73 18.09 -9.40
N MET A 38 -7.98 17.11 -9.89
CA MET A 38 -7.61 17.03 -11.30
C MET A 38 -8.76 16.55 -12.20
N THR A 39 -9.60 15.65 -11.70
CA THR A 39 -10.65 14.99 -12.51
C THR A 39 -12.06 15.45 -12.17
N GLY A 40 -12.28 16.05 -11.00
CA GLY A 40 -13.61 16.37 -10.48
C GLY A 40 -14.42 15.14 -10.04
N ALA A 41 -13.81 13.95 -10.01
CA ALA A 41 -14.43 12.73 -9.51
C ALA A 41 -14.77 12.87 -8.02
N SER A 42 -15.77 12.13 -7.52
CA SER A 42 -16.12 12.17 -6.11
C SER A 42 -14.97 11.65 -5.23
N LEU A 43 -14.91 12.08 -3.96
CA LEU A 43 -13.91 11.57 -3.00
C LEU A 43 -13.96 10.05 -2.84
N TRP A 44 -15.13 9.44 -3.06
CA TRP A 44 -15.30 7.99 -3.01
C TRP A 44 -14.62 7.29 -4.19
N GLU A 45 -14.82 7.81 -5.40
CA GLU A 45 -14.15 7.31 -6.60
C GLU A 45 -12.64 7.53 -6.51
N ALA A 46 -12.20 8.73 -6.13
CA ALA A 46 -10.79 9.05 -5.96
C ALA A 46 -10.10 8.20 -4.88
N GLY A 47 -10.77 7.95 -3.75
CA GLY A 47 -10.29 7.07 -2.69
C GLY A 47 -10.23 5.60 -3.13
N SER A 48 -11.19 5.14 -3.92
CA SER A 48 -11.18 3.78 -4.47
C SER A 48 -9.99 3.57 -5.42
N VAL A 49 -9.69 4.55 -6.28
CA VAL A 49 -8.53 4.51 -7.18
C VAL A 49 -7.23 4.50 -6.38
N ALA A 50 -7.11 5.36 -5.36
CA ALA A 50 -5.92 5.43 -4.50
C ALA A 50 -5.59 4.10 -3.77
N LEU A 51 -6.55 3.19 -3.61
CA LEU A 51 -6.34 1.86 -3.03
C LEU A 51 -6.16 0.77 -4.09
N VAL A 52 -6.97 0.81 -5.14
CA VAL A 52 -7.00 -0.23 -6.18
C VAL A 52 -5.77 -0.16 -7.08
N GLU A 53 -5.32 1.05 -7.44
CA GLU A 53 -4.15 1.27 -8.29
C GLU A 53 -2.88 0.62 -7.72
N PRO A 54 -2.43 0.90 -6.48
CA PRO A 54 -1.24 0.27 -5.93
C PRO A 54 -1.38 -1.25 -5.78
N ALA A 55 -2.58 -1.78 -5.52
CA ALA A 55 -2.82 -3.21 -5.45
C ALA A 55 -2.64 -3.89 -6.82
N ILE A 56 -3.24 -3.34 -7.88
CA ILE A 56 -3.09 -3.85 -9.25
C ILE A 56 -1.63 -3.74 -9.69
N ASN A 57 -0.97 -2.63 -9.39
CA ASN A 57 0.43 -2.41 -9.77
C ASN A 57 1.37 -3.42 -9.09
N GLY A 58 1.08 -3.80 -7.84
CA GLY A 58 1.79 -4.88 -7.14
C GLY A 58 1.61 -6.25 -7.80
N ILE A 59 0.39 -6.57 -8.26
CA ILE A 59 0.10 -7.83 -8.99
C ILE A 59 0.86 -7.84 -10.33
N TRP A 60 0.81 -6.74 -11.06
CA TRP A 60 1.52 -6.60 -12.33
C TRP A 60 3.03 -6.75 -12.16
N PHE A 61 3.61 -6.11 -11.13
CA PHE A 61 5.02 -6.26 -10.79
C PHE A 61 5.39 -7.72 -10.50
N PHE A 62 4.54 -8.47 -9.79
CA PHE A 62 4.75 -9.90 -9.57
C PHE A 62 4.80 -10.70 -10.87
N VAL A 63 3.88 -10.44 -11.80
CA VAL A 63 3.87 -11.08 -13.12
C VAL A 63 5.14 -10.75 -13.90
N LEU A 64 5.51 -9.47 -13.97
CA LEU A 64 6.74 -9.02 -14.63
C LEU A 64 7.98 -9.68 -14.05
N HIS A 65 8.10 -9.69 -12.73
CA HIS A 65 9.24 -10.30 -12.04
C HIS A 65 9.33 -11.82 -12.31
N ARG A 66 8.18 -12.50 -12.39
CA ARG A 66 8.14 -13.93 -12.73
C ARG A 66 8.53 -14.19 -14.18
N LEU A 67 8.11 -13.34 -15.12
CA LEU A 67 8.53 -13.43 -16.52
C LEU A 67 10.02 -13.12 -16.67
N TRP A 68 10.51 -12.06 -16.03
CA TRP A 68 11.93 -11.69 -16.07
C TRP A 68 12.83 -12.83 -15.60
N LYS A 69 12.51 -13.48 -14.46
CA LYS A 69 13.25 -14.65 -13.98
C LYS A 69 13.19 -15.87 -14.91
N LYS A 70 12.22 -15.94 -15.82
CA LYS A 70 12.08 -17.04 -16.77
C LYS A 70 12.89 -16.81 -18.05
N PHE A 71 13.06 -15.55 -18.45
CA PHE A 71 13.73 -15.17 -19.69
C PHE A 71 15.15 -14.63 -19.50
N SER A 72 15.55 -14.32 -18.26
CA SER A 72 16.93 -14.01 -17.86
C SER A 72 17.61 -15.23 -17.25
#